data_AF-A0AAU4QQR5-F1
#
_entry.id   AF-A0AAU4QQR5-F1
#
_cell.length_a   1.000
_cell.length_b   1.000
_cell.length_c   1.000
_cell.angle_alpha   90.00
_cell.angle_beta   90.00
_cell.angle_gamma   90.00
#
_symmetry.space_group_name_H-M   'P 1'
#
loop_
_entity.id
_entity.type
_entity.pdbx_description
1 polymer ?
#
loop_
_entity_poly.entity_id
_entity_poly.type
_entity_poly.pdbx_seq_one_letter_code
_entity_poly.pdbx_strand_id
1 'polypeptide(L)'
;MVIVFALVALLVLSVLVAGNWWLWRRLFRDTTRGPGFVRRAGVVVIAGGWALTIGALVAERSGAPFWLQQVLAWPGFLWLALSMYLMLGVLAGEVVRPLLRRWLERRARAGESEPKPVPAGVAPVTSPDTGAADRQTLTHASGPTPMRTAAPDSAPTAVPTGEPATGSTTAPTTVPATAPTTVPATAPAAGPATAPTTGSTAAPSTSATAATKTGAAPALTTDPSPTLTTSPSSAPVTDPIPTSANGSAPAPANGAAPASANGSAPASANGAAPTSANGSAPTTATDPTPASTPDPTAPSRPLATPTRRLFVSRVLAGAAAAAAVGTVGYGTYGVVRGPKVKRVTVPLAKLPRAAHGYRIAVVSDIHLGPVLGRGFAQKVVDTINGTQPDMIAVVGDLVDGSVKDLGPAAAPLAGLRARHGAFFVTGNHEYFSGAEQWVEEVRRLGLRPLENARTELPHFDLAGVNDVAGESEGQGPDFAKALGDRDTARACVLLAHQPIQIHDAVDHGVDLQLSGHTHGGQLWPGNLVAELANPTLAGLDRYGDTQLYVSRGAGAWGPPTRVGAPSDITVIELASRQA
;
A
#
# COMPACT_ATOMS: atom_id res chain seq x y z
N MET A 1 -28.65 3.32 12.42
CA MET A 1 -27.20 3.49 12.21
C MET A 1 -26.36 3.25 13.46
N VAL A 2 -26.40 4.09 14.51
CA VAL A 2 -25.47 4.01 15.67
C VAL A 2 -25.23 2.59 16.23
N ILE A 3 -26.29 1.80 16.47
CA ILE A 3 -26.17 0.42 16.98
C ILE A 3 -25.36 -0.48 16.02
N VAL A 4 -25.53 -0.32 14.71
CA VAL A 4 -24.79 -1.10 13.70
C VAL A 4 -23.31 -0.74 13.73
N PHE A 5 -22.97 0.55 13.80
CA PHE A 5 -21.58 1.00 13.96
C PHE A 5 -20.94 0.45 15.25
N ALA A 6 -21.67 0.47 16.38
CA ALA A 6 -21.19 -0.07 17.64
C ALA A 6 -20.93 -1.59 17.58
N LEU A 7 -21.82 -2.36 16.93
CA LEU A 7 -21.66 -3.80 16.73
C LEU A 7 -20.49 -4.12 15.80
N VAL A 8 -20.31 -3.36 14.70
CA VAL A 8 -19.18 -3.51 13.78
C VAL A 8 -17.86 -3.18 14.48
N ALA A 9 -17.80 -2.08 15.25
CA ALA A 9 -16.62 -1.72 16.02
C ALA A 9 -16.24 -2.78 17.07
N LEU A 10 -17.24 -3.34 17.78
CA LEU A 10 -17.04 -4.42 18.74
C LEU A 10 -16.57 -5.72 18.06
N LEU A 11 -17.08 -6.04 16.87
CA LEU A 11 -16.65 -7.18 16.07
C LEU A 11 -15.18 -7.01 15.63
N VAL A 12 -14.81 -5.86 15.07
CA VAL A 12 -13.44 -5.54 14.64
C VAL A 12 -12.47 -5.61 15.84
N LEU A 13 -12.84 -5.01 16.97
CA LEU A 13 -12.04 -5.08 18.20
C LEU A 13 -11.89 -6.53 18.69
N SER A 14 -12.95 -7.33 18.66
CA SER A 14 -12.92 -8.75 19.07
C SER A 14 -12.01 -9.58 18.16
N VAL A 15 -12.06 -9.38 16.85
CA VAL A 15 -11.17 -10.02 15.87
C VAL A 15 -9.71 -9.60 16.11
N LEU A 16 -9.45 -8.31 16.35
CA LEU A 16 -8.11 -7.77 16.62
C LEU A 16 -7.53 -8.34 17.92
N VAL A 17 -8.30 -8.38 19.02
CA VAL A 17 -7.86 -8.94 20.30
C VAL A 17 -7.62 -10.45 20.21
N ALA A 18 -8.56 -11.20 19.61
CA ALA A 18 -8.43 -12.65 19.43
C ALA A 18 -7.23 -13.02 18.53
N GLY A 19 -7.05 -12.28 17.43
CA GLY A 19 -5.91 -12.41 16.52
C GLY A 19 -4.58 -12.15 17.23
N ASN A 20 -4.46 -11.07 18.00
CA ASN A 20 -3.23 -10.76 18.73
C ASN A 20 -2.91 -11.77 19.84
N TRP A 21 -3.92 -12.27 20.56
CA TRP A 21 -3.72 -13.37 21.51
C TRP A 21 -3.24 -14.65 20.81
N TRP A 22 -3.83 -14.97 19.66
CA TRP A 22 -3.44 -16.13 18.86
C TRP A 22 -2.02 -15.97 18.30
N LEU A 23 -1.65 -14.78 17.82
CA LEU A 23 -0.31 -14.48 17.36
C LEU A 23 0.72 -14.61 18.48
N TRP A 24 0.45 -14.03 19.65
CA TRP A 24 1.27 -14.22 20.85
C TRP A 24 1.42 -15.71 21.21
N ARG A 25 0.32 -16.45 21.17
CA ARG A 25 0.31 -17.88 21.45
C ARG A 25 1.21 -18.65 20.48
N ARG A 26 1.13 -18.38 19.18
CA ARG A 26 1.86 -19.14 18.16
C ARG A 26 3.35 -18.77 18.09
N LEU A 27 3.69 -17.49 18.25
CA LEU A 27 5.08 -17.03 18.21
C LEU A 27 5.84 -17.25 19.53
N PHE A 28 5.19 -17.08 20.69
CA PHE A 28 5.87 -17.09 22.00
C PHE A 28 5.42 -18.21 22.94
N ARG A 29 4.13 -18.57 23.01
CA ARG A 29 3.65 -19.60 23.95
C ARG A 29 3.98 -21.02 23.47
N ASP A 30 3.66 -21.34 22.23
CA ASP A 30 3.81 -22.68 21.62
C ASP A 30 5.28 -23.00 21.26
N THR A 31 6.19 -22.01 21.29
CA THR A 31 7.64 -22.12 20.99
C THR A 31 8.53 -22.27 22.23
N THR A 32 7.95 -22.17 23.43
CA THR A 32 8.65 -22.18 24.73
C THR A 32 8.10 -23.27 25.65
N ARG A 33 8.98 -23.89 26.47
CA ARG A 33 8.62 -25.04 27.32
C ARG A 33 7.67 -24.71 28.48
N GLY A 34 7.74 -23.48 29.01
CA GLY A 34 6.96 -23.04 30.18
C GLY A 34 6.83 -21.51 30.26
N PRO A 35 6.20 -20.96 31.31
CA PRO A 35 6.27 -19.53 31.60
C PRO A 35 7.72 -19.09 31.83
N GLY A 36 8.04 -17.86 31.45
CA GLY A 36 9.41 -17.32 31.54
C GLY A 36 9.58 -16.03 30.72
N PHE A 37 10.79 -15.48 30.71
CA PHE A 37 11.12 -14.19 30.10
C PHE A 37 10.59 -14.03 28.67
N VAL A 38 10.86 -14.98 27.77
CA VAL A 38 10.44 -14.94 26.35
C VAL A 38 8.92 -14.79 26.18
N ARG A 39 8.10 -15.42 27.06
CA ARG A 39 6.64 -15.25 27.01
C ARG A 39 6.20 -13.87 27.46
N ARG A 40 6.85 -13.29 28.49
CA ARG A 40 6.58 -11.93 28.98
C ARG A 40 7.01 -10.88 27.94
N ALA A 41 8.21 -11.01 27.40
CA ALA A 41 8.71 -10.17 26.31
C ALA A 41 7.77 -10.19 25.09
N GLY A 42 7.25 -11.37 24.73
CA GLY A 42 6.24 -11.48 23.67
C GLY A 42 4.94 -10.72 23.92
N VAL A 43 4.49 -10.58 25.17
CA VAL A 43 3.34 -9.72 25.51
C VAL A 43 3.72 -8.25 25.30
N VAL A 44 4.89 -7.83 25.81
CA VAL A 44 5.38 -6.45 25.68
C VAL A 44 5.59 -6.05 24.22
N VAL A 45 6.12 -6.93 23.37
CA VAL A 45 6.30 -6.67 21.93
C VAL A 45 4.94 -6.45 21.23
N ILE A 46 3.96 -7.34 21.47
CA ILE A 46 2.66 -7.24 20.79
C ILE A 46 1.83 -6.06 21.32
N ALA A 47 1.80 -5.84 22.64
CA ALA A 47 1.09 -4.71 23.23
C ALA A 47 1.76 -3.37 22.90
N GLY A 48 3.09 -3.30 22.96
CA GLY A 48 3.87 -2.10 22.63
C GLY A 48 3.79 -1.74 21.15
N GLY A 49 3.84 -2.73 20.25
CA GLY A 49 3.62 -2.52 18.83
C GLY A 49 2.26 -1.89 18.54
N TRP A 50 1.18 -2.42 19.11
CA TRP A 50 -0.16 -1.82 18.96
C TRP A 50 -0.33 -0.47 19.67
N ALA A 51 0.35 -0.25 20.80
CA ALA A 51 0.38 1.07 21.43
C ALA A 51 1.06 2.11 20.52
N LEU A 52 2.10 1.73 19.77
CA LEU A 52 2.74 2.59 18.77
C LEU A 52 1.84 2.81 17.54
N THR A 53 1.16 1.77 17.04
CA THR A 53 0.19 1.89 15.93
C THR A 53 -0.97 2.82 16.28
N ILE A 54 -1.59 2.63 17.45
CA ILE A 54 -2.68 3.47 17.94
C ILE A 54 -2.15 4.88 18.24
N GLY A 55 -0.96 5.00 18.82
CA GLY A 55 -0.29 6.28 19.05
C GLY A 55 -0.10 7.10 17.77
N ALA A 56 0.34 6.48 16.68
CA ALA A 56 0.46 7.13 15.37
C ALA A 56 -0.89 7.60 14.84
N LEU A 57 -1.88 6.70 14.73
CA LEU A 57 -3.23 6.99 14.23
C LEU A 57 -3.95 8.08 15.02
N VAL A 58 -3.73 8.13 16.35
CA VAL A 58 -4.27 9.18 17.21
C VAL A 58 -3.50 10.49 17.06
N ALA A 59 -2.16 10.47 17.00
CA ALA A 59 -1.34 11.66 16.89
C ALA A 59 -1.60 12.46 15.60
N GLU A 60 -1.81 11.78 14.48
CA GLU A 60 -2.20 12.39 13.20
C GLU A 60 -3.60 13.03 13.31
N ARG A 61 -4.60 12.30 13.82
CA ARG A 61 -5.98 12.80 13.94
C ARG A 61 -6.22 13.82 15.05
N SER A 62 -5.34 13.89 16.06
CA SER A 62 -5.48 14.82 17.19
C SER A 62 -4.70 16.13 17.01
N GLY A 63 -4.08 16.37 15.84
CA GLY A 63 -3.20 17.52 15.63
C GLY A 63 -1.99 17.55 16.57
N ALA A 64 -1.48 16.38 16.97
CA ALA A 64 -0.30 16.32 17.85
C ALA A 64 0.93 16.92 17.16
N PRO A 65 1.93 17.44 17.90
CA PRO A 65 3.11 18.08 17.31
C PRO A 65 3.78 17.17 16.26
N PHE A 66 4.07 17.72 15.06
CA PHE A 66 4.50 16.92 13.91
C PHE A 66 5.71 16.01 14.19
N TRP A 67 6.69 16.47 14.98
CA TRP A 67 7.84 15.64 15.39
C TRP A 67 7.42 14.36 16.12
N LEU A 68 6.34 14.39 16.91
CA LEU A 68 5.81 13.22 17.62
C LEU A 68 5.09 12.28 16.67
N GLN A 69 4.35 12.83 15.68
CA GLN A 69 3.79 12.02 14.59
C GLN A 69 4.90 11.28 13.85
N GLN A 70 6.00 11.96 13.47
CA GLN A 70 7.15 11.37 12.78
C GLN A 70 7.81 10.24 13.59
N VAL A 71 7.95 10.41 14.90
CA VAL A 71 8.54 9.41 15.81
C VAL A 71 7.64 8.19 16.00
N LEU A 72 6.31 8.36 16.01
CA LEU A 72 5.34 7.27 16.21
C LEU A 72 4.99 6.53 14.92
N ALA A 73 4.83 7.23 13.80
CA ALA A 73 4.32 6.70 12.54
C ALA A 73 5.21 5.59 11.95
N TRP A 74 6.54 5.79 11.92
CA TRP A 74 7.49 4.78 11.43
C TRP A 74 7.36 3.42 12.15
N PRO A 75 7.57 3.31 13.48
CA PRO A 75 7.44 2.03 14.17
C PRO A 75 5.99 1.56 14.27
N GLY A 76 5.02 2.48 14.41
CA GLY A 76 3.59 2.17 14.54
C GLY A 76 3.00 1.53 13.28
N PHE A 77 3.28 2.09 12.09
CA PHE A 77 2.74 1.54 10.85
C PHE A 77 3.56 0.38 10.28
N LEU A 78 4.87 0.31 10.55
CA LEU A 78 5.63 -0.91 10.28
C LEU A 78 5.13 -2.08 11.16
N TRP A 79 4.75 -1.83 12.41
CA TRP A 79 4.08 -2.86 13.22
C TRP A 79 2.71 -3.25 12.66
N LEU A 80 1.91 -2.29 12.17
CA LEU A 80 0.61 -2.58 11.55
C LEU A 80 0.75 -3.58 10.38
N ALA A 81 1.62 -3.27 9.41
CA ALA A 81 1.90 -4.17 8.29
C ALA A 81 2.50 -5.51 8.75
N LEU A 82 3.48 -5.49 9.67
CA LEU A 82 4.12 -6.70 10.18
C LEU A 82 3.12 -7.62 10.90
N SER A 83 2.21 -7.06 11.70
CA SER A 83 1.18 -7.83 12.41
C SER A 83 0.26 -8.57 11.45
N MET A 84 -0.07 -7.97 10.29
CA MET A 84 -0.88 -8.58 9.24
C MET A 84 -0.15 -9.76 8.59
N TYR A 85 1.09 -9.58 8.14
CA TYR A 85 1.86 -10.67 7.51
C TYR A 85 2.26 -11.76 8.50
N LEU A 86 2.47 -11.43 9.78
CA LEU A 86 2.62 -12.42 10.85
C LEU A 86 1.33 -13.25 11.02
N MET A 87 0.15 -12.63 10.95
CA MET A 87 -1.13 -13.34 10.98
C MET A 87 -1.26 -14.33 9.82
N LEU A 88 -0.98 -13.88 8.60
CA LEU A 88 -1.05 -14.68 7.37
C LEU A 88 -0.03 -15.83 7.38
N GLY A 89 1.22 -15.55 7.78
CA GLY A 89 2.29 -16.55 7.88
C GLY A 89 2.01 -17.63 8.92
N VAL A 90 1.43 -17.26 10.08
CA VAL A 90 0.99 -18.22 11.10
C VAL A 90 -0.23 -19.02 10.63
N LEU A 91 -1.15 -18.42 9.87
CA LEU A 91 -2.34 -19.10 9.32
C LEU A 91 -1.94 -20.16 8.29
N ALA A 92 -1.09 -19.80 7.32
CA ALA A 92 -0.48 -20.77 6.40
C ALA A 92 0.32 -21.84 7.17
N GLY A 93 1.01 -21.44 8.24
CA GLY A 93 1.70 -22.35 9.16
C GLY A 93 0.81 -23.44 9.77
N GLU A 94 -0.45 -23.15 10.10
CA GLU A 94 -1.40 -24.17 10.60
C GLU A 94 -1.85 -25.14 9.49
N VAL A 95 -1.99 -24.70 8.24
CA VAL A 95 -2.29 -25.57 7.09
C VAL A 95 -1.11 -26.52 6.79
N VAL A 96 0.13 -26.03 6.90
CA VAL A 96 1.35 -26.84 6.70
C VAL A 96 1.64 -27.78 7.88
N ARG A 97 1.28 -27.38 9.11
CA ARG A 97 1.54 -28.14 10.35
C ARG A 97 1.18 -29.64 10.31
N PRO A 98 0.00 -30.10 9.83
CA PRO A 98 -0.31 -31.53 9.75
C PRO A 98 0.55 -32.27 8.70
N LEU A 99 0.88 -31.64 7.58
CA LEU A 99 1.69 -32.24 6.52
C LEU A 99 3.14 -32.46 7.01
N LEU A 100 3.73 -31.45 7.65
CA LEU A 100 5.08 -31.51 8.22
C LEU A 100 5.19 -32.59 9.32
N ARG A 101 4.15 -32.76 10.16
CA ARG A 101 4.08 -33.85 11.14
C ARG A 101 4.08 -35.23 10.47
N ARG A 102 3.17 -35.46 9.51
CA ARG A 102 3.08 -36.71 8.73
C ARG A 102 4.36 -37.03 7.95
N TRP A 103 5.18 -36.03 7.61
CA TRP A 103 6.49 -36.23 6.99
C TRP A 103 7.57 -36.63 8.01
N LEU A 104 7.66 -35.93 9.15
CA LEU A 104 8.58 -36.27 10.24
C LEU A 104 8.30 -37.65 10.84
N GLU A 105 7.02 -38.03 10.96
CA GLU A 105 6.59 -39.35 11.43
C GLU A 105 7.00 -40.47 10.46
N ARG A 106 6.91 -40.24 9.14
CA ARG A 106 7.39 -41.19 8.12
C ARG A 106 8.92 -41.31 8.12
N ARG A 107 9.65 -40.20 8.22
CA ARG A 107 11.12 -40.21 8.35
C ARG A 107 11.61 -40.92 9.62
N ALA A 108 10.89 -40.79 10.74
CA ALA A 108 11.24 -41.52 11.97
C ALA A 108 11.13 -43.04 11.78
N ARG A 109 9.99 -43.52 11.27
CA ARG A 109 9.78 -44.96 11.02
C ARG A 109 10.81 -45.56 10.05
N ALA A 110 11.21 -44.80 9.02
CA ALA A 110 12.25 -45.20 8.07
C ALA A 110 13.69 -45.13 8.63
N GLY A 111 13.89 -44.56 9.82
CA GLY A 111 15.16 -44.58 10.56
C GLY A 111 15.17 -45.55 11.75
N GLU A 112 14.03 -46.18 12.05
CA GLU A 112 13.86 -47.19 13.11
C GLU A 112 13.98 -48.63 12.54
N SER A 113 14.18 -48.77 11.22
CA SER A 113 14.17 -50.04 10.48
C SER A 113 15.56 -50.62 10.17
N GLU A 114 16.42 -50.77 11.19
CA GLU A 114 17.53 -51.74 11.14
C GLU A 114 17.86 -52.26 12.57
N PRO A 115 17.33 -53.44 12.97
CA PRO A 115 17.66 -54.04 14.26
C PRO A 115 19.07 -54.66 14.20
N LYS A 116 20.06 -53.95 14.75
CA LYS A 116 21.43 -54.46 14.91
C LYS A 116 21.40 -55.83 15.63
N PRO A 117 21.97 -56.91 15.05
CA PRO A 117 21.90 -58.23 15.65
C PRO A 117 22.62 -58.26 16.99
N VAL A 118 21.94 -58.78 18.01
CA VAL A 118 22.51 -59.03 19.33
C VAL A 118 23.45 -60.24 19.22
N PRO A 119 24.73 -60.14 19.66
CA PRO A 119 25.61 -61.31 19.69
C PRO A 119 25.03 -62.36 20.65
N ALA A 120 24.95 -63.61 20.19
CA ALA A 120 24.38 -64.70 20.98
C ALA A 120 25.18 -64.92 22.29
N GLY A 121 24.49 -64.96 23.42
CA GLY A 121 25.08 -65.27 24.71
C GLY A 121 25.61 -66.71 24.75
N VAL A 122 26.72 -66.92 25.47
CA VAL A 122 27.36 -68.23 25.62
C VAL A 122 26.40 -69.21 26.32
N ALA A 123 26.18 -70.38 25.71
CA ALA A 123 25.35 -71.43 26.29
C ALA A 123 26.10 -72.14 27.44
N PRO A 124 25.41 -72.49 28.55
CA PRO A 124 26.00 -73.32 29.59
C PRO A 124 26.10 -74.79 29.13
N VAL A 125 27.24 -75.41 29.41
CA VAL A 125 27.46 -76.85 29.14
C VAL A 125 26.65 -77.69 30.14
N THR A 126 25.98 -78.73 29.64
CA THR A 126 25.41 -79.82 30.46
C THR A 126 25.93 -81.16 29.96
N SER A 127 26.29 -82.04 30.90
CA SER A 127 26.85 -83.37 30.61
C SER A 127 25.76 -84.46 30.59
N PRO A 128 25.96 -85.58 29.87
CA PRO A 128 24.92 -86.57 29.63
C PRO A 128 24.90 -87.74 30.63
N ASP A 129 23.70 -88.18 31.00
CA ASP A 129 23.29 -89.53 31.44
C ASP A 129 21.77 -89.47 31.82
N THR A 130 20.93 -90.49 31.74
CA THR A 130 21.02 -91.88 31.21
C THR A 130 19.59 -92.36 30.82
N GLY A 131 19.46 -93.37 29.96
CA GLY A 131 18.39 -94.39 30.11
C GLY A 131 17.13 -94.40 29.21
N ALA A 132 17.03 -95.48 28.41
CA ALA A 132 15.83 -96.29 28.11
C ALA A 132 14.72 -95.83 27.11
N ALA A 133 14.01 -96.86 26.62
CA ALA A 133 12.96 -96.88 25.57
C ALA A 133 11.55 -96.53 26.12
N ASP A 134 10.42 -96.54 25.39
CA ASP A 134 9.98 -97.33 24.21
C ASP A 134 8.76 -96.68 23.45
N ARG A 135 8.38 -97.26 22.31
CA ARG A 135 7.08 -97.21 21.58
C ARG A 135 6.54 -95.92 20.90
N GLN A 136 6.58 -96.00 19.56
CA GLN A 136 5.43 -96.00 18.63
C GLN A 136 4.09 -95.31 19.01
N THR A 137 3.59 -94.46 18.11
CA THR A 137 2.31 -94.71 17.40
C THR A 137 2.20 -93.89 16.10
N LEU A 138 1.37 -94.34 15.13
CA LEU A 138 1.03 -93.63 13.89
C LEU A 138 -0.44 -93.14 13.93
N THR A 139 -0.83 -92.19 13.06
CA THR A 139 -2.07 -92.28 12.24
C THR A 139 -2.13 -91.24 11.10
N HIS A 140 -3.06 -91.41 10.15
CA HIS A 140 -3.22 -90.68 8.87
C HIS A 140 -4.52 -89.88 8.76
N ALA A 141 -4.54 -88.84 7.89
CA ALA A 141 -5.60 -88.43 6.91
C ALA A 141 -5.30 -86.98 6.41
N SER A 142 -5.38 -86.51 5.14
CA SER A 142 -6.13 -86.86 3.90
C SER A 142 -7.64 -86.61 4.03
N GLY A 143 -8.31 -85.60 3.45
CA GLY A 143 -8.25 -84.82 2.19
C GLY A 143 -9.71 -84.35 1.89
N PRO A 144 -10.18 -84.00 0.67
CA PRO A 144 -9.53 -83.52 -0.57
C PRO A 144 -10.20 -82.21 -1.15
N THR A 145 -9.85 -81.82 -2.38
CA THR A 145 -10.53 -80.76 -3.21
C THR A 145 -11.44 -81.39 -4.29
N PRO A 146 -12.30 -80.63 -5.03
CA PRO A 146 -11.99 -80.40 -6.47
C PRO A 146 -12.60 -79.13 -7.17
N MET A 147 -11.95 -78.73 -8.29
CA MET A 147 -12.44 -78.15 -9.59
C MET A 147 -13.45 -76.95 -9.65
N ARG A 148 -13.52 -76.03 -10.65
CA ARG A 148 -12.79 -75.63 -11.92
C ARG A 148 -13.69 -75.64 -13.18
N THR A 149 -13.90 -74.46 -13.81
CA THR A 149 -14.08 -74.13 -15.28
C THR A 149 -14.51 -72.66 -15.43
N ALA A 150 -14.27 -71.87 -16.49
CA ALA A 150 -13.36 -71.92 -17.66
C ALA A 150 -13.25 -70.49 -18.30
N ALA A 151 -12.34 -70.29 -19.27
CA ALA A 151 -12.16 -69.05 -20.07
C ALA A 151 -12.45 -69.36 -21.58
N PRO A 152 -11.90 -68.74 -22.66
CA PRO A 152 -10.86 -67.70 -22.86
C PRO A 152 -11.50 -66.30 -23.14
N ASP A 153 -10.93 -65.26 -23.77
CA ASP A 153 -9.65 -64.93 -24.47
C ASP A 153 -9.44 -63.38 -24.40
N SER A 154 -8.48 -62.61 -24.97
CA SER A 154 -7.37 -62.78 -25.96
C SER A 154 -6.16 -61.87 -25.60
N ALA A 155 -5.14 -61.80 -26.46
CA ALA A 155 -3.92 -60.96 -26.34
C ALA A 155 -3.36 -60.59 -27.75
N PRO A 156 -2.10 -60.10 -27.99
CA PRO A 156 -1.01 -59.62 -27.09
C PRO A 156 -0.17 -58.37 -27.56
N THR A 157 0.68 -57.81 -26.67
CA THR A 157 2.03 -57.16 -26.90
C THR A 157 2.22 -55.96 -27.88
N ALA A 158 3.31 -55.14 -27.86
CA ALA A 158 4.21 -54.59 -26.81
C ALA A 158 5.21 -53.52 -27.37
N VAL A 159 5.49 -52.44 -26.60
CA VAL A 159 6.81 -51.87 -26.12
C VAL A 159 8.11 -52.15 -26.95
N PRO A 160 9.13 -51.25 -27.16
CA PRO A 160 9.57 -50.05 -26.36
C PRO A 160 10.15 -48.77 -27.08
N THR A 161 10.46 -47.72 -26.28
CA THR A 161 11.58 -46.70 -26.34
C THR A 161 11.88 -45.80 -27.55
N GLY A 162 12.16 -44.50 -27.29
CA GLY A 162 12.97 -43.62 -28.16
C GLY A 162 12.91 -42.09 -27.85
N GLU A 163 14.06 -41.47 -27.55
CA GLU A 163 14.34 -40.01 -27.51
C GLU A 163 15.41 -39.70 -28.60
N PRO A 164 15.86 -38.46 -28.93
CA PRO A 164 15.44 -37.11 -28.49
C PRO A 164 15.40 -35.99 -29.59
N ALA A 165 14.95 -34.78 -29.19
CA ALA A 165 15.42 -33.42 -29.56
C ALA A 165 15.62 -32.87 -31.02
N THR A 166 15.49 -31.53 -31.13
CA THR A 166 15.79 -30.61 -32.27
C THR A 166 14.84 -30.67 -33.49
N GLY A 167 14.66 -29.61 -34.31
CA GLY A 167 15.08 -28.19 -34.22
C GLY A 167 14.75 -27.38 -35.50
N SER A 168 14.80 -26.03 -35.44
CA SER A 168 14.59 -25.04 -36.55
C SER A 168 13.24 -25.06 -37.32
N THR A 169 12.50 -23.96 -37.52
CA THR A 169 12.77 -22.64 -38.17
C THR A 169 12.72 -22.66 -39.71
N THR A 170 11.64 -22.13 -40.30
CA THR A 170 11.62 -21.18 -41.44
C THR A 170 10.18 -20.73 -41.76
N ALA A 171 10.00 -19.74 -42.65
CA ALA A 171 8.73 -19.05 -42.90
C ALA A 171 8.18 -19.24 -44.36
N PRO A 172 7.64 -18.22 -45.06
CA PRO A 172 6.21 -18.20 -45.39
C PRO A 172 5.88 -18.37 -46.89
N THR A 173 4.60 -18.30 -47.25
CA THR A 173 4.14 -18.20 -48.65
C THR A 173 2.91 -17.28 -48.74
N THR A 174 2.72 -16.62 -49.88
CA THR A 174 1.84 -15.45 -50.06
C THR A 174 1.10 -15.48 -51.41
N VAL A 175 0.13 -14.55 -51.60
CA VAL A 175 -0.58 -14.19 -52.85
C VAL A 175 -1.43 -15.31 -53.51
N PRO A 176 -2.34 -15.03 -54.48
CA PRO A 176 -2.60 -13.78 -55.22
C PRO A 176 -4.01 -13.16 -55.07
N ALA A 177 -4.18 -12.00 -55.73
CA ALA A 177 -5.40 -11.18 -55.77
C ALA A 177 -5.76 -10.79 -57.22
N THR A 178 -6.94 -10.18 -57.42
CA THR A 178 -7.36 -9.53 -58.70
C THR A 178 -8.22 -8.28 -58.45
N ALA A 179 -8.17 -7.34 -59.39
CA ALA A 179 -8.87 -6.03 -59.46
C ALA A 179 -9.09 -5.72 -60.98
N PRO A 180 -9.33 -4.48 -61.52
CA PRO A 180 -9.48 -3.13 -60.93
C PRO A 180 -10.60 -2.28 -61.65
N THR A 181 -10.35 -0.98 -61.94
CA THR A 181 -11.06 0.01 -62.83
C THR A 181 -12.32 0.76 -62.29
N THR A 182 -12.54 2.08 -62.45
CA THR A 182 -11.65 3.29 -62.65
C THR A 182 -12.39 4.64 -62.34
N VAL A 183 -11.67 5.78 -62.30
CA VAL A 183 -12.16 7.19 -62.06
C VAL A 183 -12.36 7.98 -63.39
N PRO A 184 -13.04 9.16 -63.46
CA PRO A 184 -12.53 10.51 -63.08
C PRO A 184 -13.58 11.41 -62.34
N ALA A 185 -13.37 12.57 -61.69
CA ALA A 185 -12.31 13.61 -61.48
C ALA A 185 -12.69 15.01 -62.02
N THR A 186 -12.87 16.03 -61.14
CA THR A 186 -12.90 17.49 -61.48
C THR A 186 -12.73 18.42 -60.26
N ALA A 187 -12.26 19.65 -60.52
CA ALA A 187 -12.17 20.87 -59.67
C ALA A 187 -12.30 22.11 -60.63
N PRO A 188 -12.26 23.43 -60.26
CA PRO A 188 -11.72 24.05 -59.03
C PRO A 188 -12.39 25.39 -58.52
N ALA A 189 -11.71 26.03 -57.55
CA ALA A 189 -11.49 27.50 -57.39
C ALA A 189 -12.48 28.44 -56.62
N ALA A 190 -11.85 29.52 -56.10
CA ALA A 190 -12.36 30.84 -55.69
C ALA A 190 -13.03 31.07 -54.31
N GLY A 191 -12.73 32.27 -53.78
CA GLY A 191 -13.41 33.09 -52.74
C GLY A 191 -13.01 34.55 -53.02
N PRO A 192 -13.09 35.54 -52.08
CA PRO A 192 -13.75 35.61 -50.77
C PRO A 192 -14.87 36.69 -50.74
N ALA A 193 -15.44 37.08 -49.58
CA ALA A 193 -15.67 38.49 -49.14
C ALA A 193 -16.63 38.69 -47.92
N THR A 194 -16.31 39.73 -47.12
CA THR A 194 -17.19 40.68 -46.37
C THR A 194 -18.43 40.25 -45.57
N ALA A 195 -18.45 40.62 -44.28
CA ALA A 195 -19.65 41.12 -43.56
C ALA A 195 -19.89 42.61 -43.89
N PRO A 196 -21.06 43.24 -43.53
CA PRO A 196 -21.04 44.08 -42.31
C PRO A 196 -22.39 44.33 -41.56
N THR A 197 -22.26 44.70 -40.27
CA THR A 197 -23.02 45.73 -39.49
C THR A 197 -24.56 45.73 -39.23
N THR A 198 -24.89 45.78 -37.93
CA THR A 198 -25.85 46.70 -37.20
C THR A 198 -27.38 46.55 -37.22
N GLY A 199 -28.00 46.91 -36.07
CA GLY A 199 -29.45 47.10 -35.84
C GLY A 199 -30.16 45.84 -35.31
N SER A 200 -30.75 45.72 -34.11
CA SER A 200 -31.25 46.66 -33.06
C SER A 200 -32.52 47.44 -33.41
N THR A 201 -33.70 46.89 -33.08
CA THR A 201 -34.65 47.43 -32.05
C THR A 201 -35.99 46.67 -31.97
N ALA A 202 -36.64 46.76 -30.79
CA ALA A 202 -38.09 46.73 -30.52
C ALA A 202 -38.98 45.50 -30.88
N ALA A 203 -39.67 45.00 -29.84
CA ALA A 203 -40.95 44.28 -29.88
C ALA A 203 -42.13 45.33 -29.91
N PRO A 204 -43.45 45.04 -29.74
CA PRO A 204 -44.07 43.83 -29.16
C PRO A 204 -45.42 43.33 -29.76
N SER A 205 -45.82 42.13 -29.32
CA SER A 205 -47.20 41.70 -29.03
C SER A 205 -47.11 40.54 -28.01
N THR A 206 -47.86 40.42 -26.90
CA THR A 206 -49.33 40.35 -26.67
C THR A 206 -49.98 39.18 -27.43
N SER A 207 -50.74 38.26 -26.82
CA SER A 207 -51.39 38.24 -25.49
C SER A 207 -51.87 36.85 -25.04
N ALA A 208 -52.00 36.63 -23.71
CA ALA A 208 -52.91 35.69 -23.01
C ALA A 208 -52.79 34.16 -23.32
N THR A 209 -53.19 33.21 -22.46
CA THR A 209 -54.14 33.23 -21.33
C THR A 209 -53.68 32.36 -20.14
N ALA A 210 -54.15 32.69 -18.94
CA ALA A 210 -53.75 32.14 -17.64
C ALA A 210 -54.41 30.79 -17.22
N ALA A 211 -53.85 30.19 -16.17
CA ALA A 211 -54.54 29.33 -15.19
C ALA A 211 -53.99 29.64 -13.78
N THR A 212 -54.76 29.46 -12.70
CA THR A 212 -54.45 30.04 -11.38
C THR A 212 -54.96 29.24 -10.19
N LYS A 213 -54.15 29.16 -9.11
CA LYS A 213 -54.47 29.02 -7.67
C LYS A 213 -53.14 29.17 -6.89
N THR A 214 -52.89 30.11 -5.97
CA THR A 214 -53.57 30.55 -4.72
C THR A 214 -53.74 29.43 -3.68
N GLY A 215 -53.34 29.57 -2.41
CA GLY A 215 -52.65 30.66 -1.66
C GLY A 215 -52.14 30.08 -0.32
N ALA A 216 -51.85 30.81 0.78
CA ALA A 216 -51.66 32.24 1.06
C ALA A 216 -50.91 32.37 2.42
N ALA A 217 -50.31 33.53 2.73
CA ALA A 217 -49.63 33.80 4.01
C ALA A 217 -50.59 34.35 5.09
N PRO A 218 -50.10 34.58 6.33
CA PRO A 218 -49.93 35.97 6.76
C PRO A 218 -48.55 36.28 7.39
N ALA A 219 -48.26 37.56 7.65
CA ALA A 219 -46.97 38.07 8.13
C ALA A 219 -47.15 39.26 9.10
N LEU A 220 -46.07 39.61 9.84
CA LEU A 220 -45.77 40.91 10.49
C LEU A 220 -44.22 40.92 10.69
N THR A 221 -43.41 41.81 10.07
CA THR A 221 -42.91 43.13 10.58
C THR A 221 -42.27 43.08 11.98
N THR A 222 -41.10 43.69 12.27
CA THR A 222 -40.53 44.99 11.79
C THR A 222 -38.98 45.01 11.72
N ASP A 223 -38.41 45.86 10.86
CA ASP A 223 -37.02 46.39 10.90
C ASP A 223 -36.98 47.75 11.64
N PRO A 224 -35.83 48.30 12.09
CA PRO A 224 -35.14 49.27 11.24
C PRO A 224 -33.58 49.27 11.27
N SER A 225 -33.00 49.50 10.09
CA SER A 225 -31.58 49.77 9.82
C SER A 225 -31.08 51.16 10.29
N PRO A 226 -29.75 51.41 10.28
CA PRO A 226 -29.23 52.74 9.86
C PRO A 226 -28.14 52.68 8.76
N THR A 227 -27.76 53.85 8.22
CA THR A 227 -27.20 54.03 6.87
C THR A 227 -25.75 54.53 6.76
N LEU A 228 -25.05 54.05 5.71
CA LEU A 228 -24.17 54.77 4.75
C LEU A 228 -23.01 55.69 5.21
N THR A 229 -21.84 55.52 4.56
CA THR A 229 -20.98 56.63 4.08
C THR A 229 -20.12 56.16 2.89
N THR A 230 -19.44 57.06 2.17
CA THR A 230 -18.95 56.84 0.78
C THR A 230 -17.47 57.20 0.51
N SER A 231 -16.89 56.52 -0.50
CA SER A 231 -15.84 56.87 -1.53
C SER A 231 -15.19 58.28 -1.54
N PRO A 232 -13.95 58.51 -2.09
CA PRO A 232 -13.52 57.99 -3.42
C PRO A 232 -12.01 57.85 -3.83
N SER A 233 -11.79 57.10 -4.92
CA SER A 233 -10.92 57.36 -6.12
C SER A 233 -9.39 57.68 -6.07
N SER A 234 -8.61 56.69 -6.52
CA SER A 234 -7.68 56.66 -7.70
C SER A 234 -6.45 57.60 -7.92
N ALA A 235 -5.40 56.97 -8.47
CA ALA A 235 -4.39 57.49 -9.44
C ALA A 235 -3.03 58.08 -8.87
N PRO A 236 -1.97 58.30 -9.69
CA PRO A 236 -0.74 57.48 -9.56
C PRO A 236 0.62 58.24 -9.54
N VAL A 237 1.72 57.56 -9.14
CA VAL A 237 3.11 58.08 -9.17
C VAL A 237 4.10 56.99 -9.63
N THR A 238 5.26 57.39 -10.15
CA THR A 238 6.24 56.63 -10.95
C THR A 238 7.45 56.03 -10.19
N ASP A 239 8.14 55.08 -10.83
CA ASP A 239 9.52 54.67 -10.49
C ASP A 239 10.54 55.84 -10.52
N PRO A 240 11.74 55.65 -9.93
CA PRO A 240 12.89 55.41 -10.82
C PRO A 240 13.91 54.34 -10.35
N ILE A 241 14.65 53.81 -11.33
CA ILE A 241 15.77 52.84 -11.17
C ILE A 241 17.08 53.57 -10.78
N PRO A 242 17.98 52.91 -10.01
CA PRO A 242 19.41 52.99 -10.32
C PRO A 242 20.13 51.62 -10.40
N THR A 243 20.72 51.43 -11.58
CA THR A 243 21.80 50.53 -12.04
C THR A 243 22.69 49.77 -11.05
N SER A 244 22.91 48.49 -11.39
CA SER A 244 24.06 47.58 -11.21
C SER A 244 25.42 48.08 -10.68
N ALA A 245 26.08 47.23 -9.89
CA ALA A 245 27.54 47.01 -9.91
C ALA A 245 27.94 45.59 -9.44
N ASN A 246 29.09 45.09 -9.92
CA ASN A 246 29.64 43.74 -9.62
C ASN A 246 30.23 43.62 -8.20
N GLY A 247 30.37 42.39 -7.67
CA GLY A 247 31.18 42.14 -6.46
C GLY A 247 31.36 40.66 -6.09
N SER A 248 32.56 40.13 -6.28
CA SER A 248 32.99 38.74 -6.00
C SER A 248 32.83 38.27 -4.54
N ALA A 249 32.77 36.95 -4.34
CA ALA A 249 32.95 36.30 -3.03
C ALA A 249 34.39 36.50 -2.48
N PRO A 250 34.60 36.29 -1.16
CA PRO A 250 35.17 34.99 -0.75
C PRO A 250 34.64 34.42 0.60
N ALA A 251 34.95 33.15 0.87
CA ALA A 251 34.95 32.59 2.23
C ALA A 251 36.31 32.88 2.93
N PRO A 252 36.48 32.68 4.25
CA PRO A 252 36.96 31.35 4.69
C PRO A 252 36.68 30.91 6.15
N ALA A 253 37.11 29.67 6.43
CA ALA A 253 37.79 29.19 7.65
C ALA A 253 37.04 28.93 8.98
N ASN A 254 37.29 27.70 9.46
CA ASN A 254 37.05 27.16 10.79
C ASN A 254 37.89 27.83 11.90
N GLY A 255 37.41 27.74 13.15
CA GLY A 255 38.19 27.86 14.40
C GLY A 255 37.29 27.48 15.59
N ALA A 256 37.43 26.32 16.22
CA ALA A 256 38.47 25.89 17.16
C ALA A 256 38.28 26.48 18.58
N ALA A 257 38.23 25.60 19.59
CA ALA A 257 38.09 25.95 21.00
C ALA A 257 39.46 26.17 21.68
N PRO A 258 39.47 26.79 22.87
CA PRO A 258 40.36 26.35 23.94
C PRO A 258 39.59 26.08 25.26
N ALA A 259 40.32 25.62 26.28
CA ALA A 259 39.81 25.26 27.60
C ALA A 259 40.66 25.91 28.73
N SER A 260 40.32 25.55 29.98
CA SER A 260 41.15 25.62 31.21
C SER A 260 41.02 26.84 32.16
N ALA A 261 40.34 26.54 33.27
CA ALA A 261 40.91 26.48 34.64
C ALA A 261 40.91 27.72 35.58
N ASN A 262 40.77 27.37 36.87
CA ASN A 262 40.97 28.14 38.11
C ASN A 262 39.98 29.30 38.41
N GLY A 263 39.56 29.52 39.67
CA GLY A 263 39.79 28.76 40.89
C GLY A 263 39.30 29.46 42.18
N SER A 264 39.63 28.86 43.34
CA SER A 264 39.51 29.40 44.71
C SER A 264 38.14 29.38 45.42
N ALA A 265 38.16 28.88 46.67
CA ALA A 265 37.11 28.99 47.70
C ALA A 265 37.62 29.85 48.89
N PRO A 266 36.81 30.13 49.94
CA PRO A 266 36.56 29.18 51.05
C PRO A 266 35.05 29.19 51.47
N ALA A 267 34.54 28.74 52.64
CA ALA A 267 35.13 28.29 53.91
C ALA A 267 34.23 27.33 54.74
N SER A 268 34.81 26.81 55.84
CA SER A 268 34.28 26.45 57.17
C SER A 268 32.86 26.90 57.60
N ALA A 269 32.14 26.21 58.51
CA ALA A 269 32.42 24.96 59.28
C ALA A 269 31.16 24.38 59.98
N ASN A 270 31.37 23.30 60.77
CA ASN A 270 30.45 22.59 61.70
C ASN A 270 29.47 21.57 61.05
N GLY A 271 29.14 20.44 61.69
CA GLY A 271 29.76 19.83 62.89
C GLY A 271 28.89 18.77 63.59
N ALA A 272 29.45 17.57 63.81
CA ALA A 272 29.06 16.51 64.75
C ALA A 272 27.67 15.77 64.64
N ALA A 273 27.77 14.43 64.62
CA ALA A 273 26.85 13.45 65.23
C ALA A 273 27.64 12.74 66.39
N PRO A 274 27.19 11.69 67.16
CA PRO A 274 26.19 10.65 66.85
C PRO A 274 25.40 10.12 68.12
N THR A 275 25.22 8.78 68.24
CA THR A 275 24.51 7.95 69.26
C THR A 275 22.99 7.79 69.05
N SER A 276 22.31 6.67 69.40
CA SER A 276 22.62 5.44 70.18
C SER A 276 22.69 4.17 69.28
N ALA A 277 23.29 2.99 69.60
CA ALA A 277 23.37 2.11 70.79
C ALA A 277 22.01 1.46 71.16
N ASN A 278 21.82 0.14 71.44
CA ASN A 278 22.66 -1.09 71.56
C ASN A 278 21.85 -2.31 71.00
N GLY A 279 22.33 -3.56 70.86
CA GLY A 279 23.65 -4.21 71.09
C GLY A 279 23.52 -5.61 71.78
N SER A 280 24.16 -6.67 71.25
CA SER A 280 24.42 -7.98 71.93
C SER A 280 25.30 -8.94 71.10
N ALA A 281 26.11 -9.76 71.77
CA ALA A 281 26.97 -10.86 71.23
C ALA A 281 27.44 -11.75 72.43
N PRO A 282 28.24 -12.84 72.31
CA PRO A 282 28.79 -13.50 71.10
C PRO A 282 28.74 -15.07 71.13
N THR A 283 29.50 -15.72 70.24
CA THR A 283 30.08 -17.09 70.31
C THR A 283 29.20 -18.34 70.51
N THR A 284 29.18 -19.20 69.49
CA THR A 284 29.78 -20.56 69.57
C THR A 284 30.28 -20.99 68.18
N ALA A 285 31.25 -21.89 68.08
CA ALA A 285 31.78 -22.42 66.82
C ALA A 285 31.48 -23.92 66.67
N THR A 286 31.37 -24.41 65.44
CA THR A 286 31.29 -25.85 65.11
C THR A 286 31.77 -26.09 63.67
N ASP A 287 32.21 -27.30 63.35
CA ASP A 287 33.10 -27.61 62.21
C ASP A 287 32.55 -27.37 60.79
N PRO A 288 33.46 -27.11 59.81
CA PRO A 288 33.14 -27.15 58.39
C PRO A 288 32.94 -28.60 57.92
N THR A 289 31.78 -28.89 57.32
CA THR A 289 31.56 -30.17 56.64
C THR A 289 32.49 -30.31 55.43
N PRO A 290 33.16 -31.46 55.22
CA PRO A 290 34.05 -31.65 54.06
C PRO A 290 33.32 -31.46 52.72
N ALA A 291 33.95 -30.75 51.79
CA ALA A 291 33.41 -30.57 50.44
C ALA A 291 33.35 -31.92 49.71
N SER A 292 32.16 -32.36 49.34
CA SER A 292 31.95 -33.61 48.62
C SER A 292 32.62 -33.56 47.24
N THR A 293 33.59 -34.44 47.00
CA THR A 293 34.23 -34.59 45.68
C THR A 293 33.16 -34.91 44.63
N PRO A 294 33.13 -34.22 43.47
CA PRO A 294 32.15 -34.52 42.42
C PRO A 294 32.44 -35.90 41.83
N ASP A 295 31.44 -36.78 41.88
CA ASP A 295 31.48 -38.13 41.32
C ASP A 295 31.73 -38.10 39.79
N PRO A 296 32.86 -38.63 39.29
CA PRO A 296 33.18 -38.62 37.86
C PRO A 296 32.33 -39.60 37.03
N THR A 297 31.49 -40.43 37.66
CA THR A 297 30.63 -41.42 36.99
C THR A 297 29.19 -40.96 36.77
N ALA A 298 28.81 -39.77 37.26
CA ALA A 298 27.50 -39.19 37.03
C ALA A 298 27.22 -39.04 35.52
N PRO A 299 26.22 -39.74 34.94
CA PRO A 299 26.04 -39.77 33.48
C PRO A 299 25.70 -38.37 32.97
N SER A 300 26.51 -37.90 32.00
CA SER A 300 26.42 -36.54 31.45
C SER A 300 25.03 -36.31 30.86
N ARG A 301 24.20 -35.55 31.61
CA ARG A 301 22.76 -35.40 31.38
C ARG A 301 22.50 -34.99 29.92
N PRO A 302 21.93 -35.88 29.08
CA PRO A 302 21.88 -35.63 27.64
C PRO A 302 21.07 -34.36 27.36
N LEU A 303 21.63 -33.47 26.53
CA LEU A 303 21.06 -32.16 26.23
C LEU A 303 19.63 -32.31 25.73
N ALA A 304 18.66 -32.04 26.61
CA ALA A 304 17.29 -32.48 26.45
C ALA A 304 16.69 -31.99 25.12
N THR A 305 16.58 -32.91 24.17
CA THR A 305 16.15 -32.62 22.80
C THR A 305 14.76 -31.97 22.81
N PRO A 306 14.49 -30.95 21.97
CA PRO A 306 13.14 -30.43 21.82
C PRO A 306 12.17 -31.56 21.43
N THR A 307 11.02 -31.66 22.10
CA THR A 307 9.98 -32.59 21.66
C THR A 307 9.59 -32.27 20.22
N ARG A 308 9.26 -33.28 19.40
CA ARG A 308 8.95 -33.08 17.96
C ARG A 308 7.89 -31.97 17.75
N ARG A 309 6.91 -31.84 18.66
CA ARG A 309 5.93 -30.74 18.72
C ARG A 309 6.56 -29.35 18.92
N LEU A 310 7.48 -29.21 19.87
CA LEU A 310 8.17 -27.95 20.17
C LEU A 310 9.10 -27.54 19.01
N PHE A 311 9.81 -28.50 18.40
CA PHE A 311 10.62 -28.26 17.21
C PHE A 311 9.76 -27.75 16.05
N VAL A 312 8.67 -28.44 15.70
CA VAL A 312 7.74 -28.02 14.64
C VAL A 312 7.16 -26.63 14.90
N SER A 313 6.75 -26.31 16.13
CA SER A 313 6.26 -24.95 16.44
C SER A 313 7.34 -23.88 16.29
N ARG A 314 8.59 -24.15 16.66
CA ARG A 314 9.72 -23.21 16.48
C ARG A 314 10.04 -22.98 15.00
N VAL A 315 10.09 -24.05 14.20
CA VAL A 315 10.34 -23.95 12.75
C VAL A 315 9.23 -23.15 12.07
N LEU A 316 7.95 -23.45 12.35
CA LEU A 316 6.82 -22.73 11.75
C LEU A 316 6.75 -21.26 12.21
N ALA A 317 6.97 -20.97 13.49
CA ALA A 317 6.99 -19.59 13.99
C ALA A 317 8.18 -18.78 13.44
N GLY A 318 9.36 -19.39 13.35
CA GLY A 318 10.55 -18.77 12.75
C GLY A 318 10.38 -18.50 11.26
N ALA A 319 9.81 -19.45 10.51
CA ALA A 319 9.50 -19.27 9.09
C ALA A 319 8.43 -18.18 8.86
N ALA A 320 7.36 -18.17 9.65
CA ALA A 320 6.34 -17.12 9.59
C ALA A 320 6.89 -15.73 9.92
N ALA A 321 7.76 -15.62 10.93
CA ALA A 321 8.41 -14.37 11.29
C ALA A 321 9.40 -13.89 10.20
N ALA A 322 10.24 -14.78 9.67
CA ALA A 322 11.18 -14.46 8.60
C ALA A 322 10.45 -14.05 7.31
N ALA A 323 9.36 -14.74 6.95
CA ALA A 323 8.52 -14.38 5.81
C ALA A 323 7.88 -13.00 6.01
N ALA A 324 7.24 -12.75 7.16
CA ALA A 324 6.58 -11.47 7.43
C ALA A 324 7.56 -10.28 7.43
N VAL A 325 8.72 -10.42 8.07
CA VAL A 325 9.78 -9.39 8.06
C VAL A 325 10.35 -9.20 6.64
N GLY A 326 10.54 -10.28 5.87
CA GLY A 326 10.99 -10.20 4.47
C GLY A 326 9.98 -9.50 3.57
N THR A 327 8.69 -9.82 3.70
CA THR A 327 7.60 -9.21 2.92
C THR A 327 7.43 -7.72 3.24
N VAL A 328 7.42 -7.34 4.52
CA VAL A 328 7.35 -5.92 4.92
C VAL A 328 8.62 -5.19 4.47
N GLY A 329 9.80 -5.72 4.76
CA GLY A 329 11.07 -5.10 4.38
C GLY A 329 11.21 -4.87 2.87
N TYR A 330 10.80 -5.85 2.06
CA TYR A 330 10.73 -5.70 0.60
C TYR A 330 9.73 -4.61 0.18
N GLY A 331 8.52 -4.63 0.74
CA GLY A 331 7.48 -3.66 0.40
C GLY A 331 7.80 -2.23 0.83
N THR A 332 8.46 -2.04 1.97
CA THR A 332 8.96 -0.75 2.44
C THR A 332 10.14 -0.26 1.62
N TYR A 333 11.08 -1.14 1.29
CA TYR A 333 12.18 -0.80 0.38
C TYR A 333 11.65 -0.34 -0.99
N GLY A 334 10.59 -0.96 -1.49
CA GLY A 334 9.87 -0.52 -2.69
C GLY A 334 9.38 0.93 -2.60
N VAL A 335 8.62 1.27 -1.57
CA VAL A 335 8.09 2.64 -1.35
C VAL A 335 9.23 3.65 -1.19
N VAL A 336 10.18 3.38 -0.28
CA VAL A 336 11.27 4.32 0.08
C VAL A 336 12.24 4.56 -1.09
N ARG A 337 12.39 3.60 -2.01
CA ARG A 337 13.20 3.78 -3.23
C ARG A 337 12.54 4.74 -4.23
N GLY A 338 11.22 4.84 -4.26
CA GLY A 338 10.44 5.71 -5.15
C GLY A 338 9.61 4.93 -6.19
N PRO A 339 8.59 5.57 -6.78
CA PRO A 339 7.70 4.96 -7.77
C PRO A 339 8.41 4.54 -9.06
N LYS A 340 7.83 3.58 -9.78
CA LYS A 340 8.29 3.15 -11.11
C LYS A 340 7.59 3.90 -12.22
N VAL A 341 8.30 4.27 -13.28
CA VAL A 341 7.66 4.77 -14.51
C VAL A 341 6.97 3.62 -15.25
N LYS A 342 5.66 3.77 -15.46
CA LYS A 342 4.84 2.93 -16.34
C LYS A 342 4.51 3.72 -17.61
N ARG A 343 4.28 3.05 -18.73
CA ARG A 343 3.76 3.66 -19.97
C ARG A 343 2.51 2.91 -20.42
N VAL A 344 1.49 3.65 -20.86
CA VAL A 344 0.23 3.08 -21.40
C VAL A 344 -0.26 3.99 -22.53
N THR A 345 -0.49 3.41 -23.70
CA THR A 345 -1.09 4.12 -24.84
C THR A 345 -2.61 4.06 -24.75
N VAL A 346 -3.29 5.20 -24.87
CA VAL A 346 -4.76 5.29 -24.77
C VAL A 346 -5.35 5.86 -26.07
N PRO A 347 -6.13 5.07 -26.84
CA PRO A 347 -6.69 5.50 -28.12
C PRO A 347 -8.01 6.27 -27.93
N LEU A 348 -7.99 7.57 -28.22
CA LEU A 348 -9.15 8.46 -28.14
C LEU A 348 -9.74 8.72 -29.53
N ALA A 349 -11.07 8.65 -29.67
CA ALA A 349 -11.74 8.75 -30.97
C ALA A 349 -11.73 10.19 -31.53
N LYS A 350 -12.02 11.17 -30.67
CA LYS A 350 -12.10 12.60 -31.02
C LYS A 350 -10.74 13.31 -31.07
N LEU A 351 -9.65 12.63 -30.68
CA LEU A 351 -8.33 13.26 -30.60
C LEU A 351 -7.76 13.50 -32.00
N PRO A 352 -7.37 14.75 -32.36
CA PRO A 352 -6.90 15.06 -33.69
C PRO A 352 -5.52 14.44 -33.97
N ARG A 353 -5.24 14.16 -35.26
CA ARG A 353 -3.97 13.59 -35.73
C ARG A 353 -2.72 14.29 -35.16
N ALA A 354 -2.77 15.62 -35.01
CA ALA A 354 -1.67 16.45 -34.49
C ALA A 354 -1.29 16.16 -33.02
N ALA A 355 -2.13 15.45 -32.27
CA ALA A 355 -1.92 15.11 -30.86
C ALA A 355 -1.57 13.64 -30.62
N HIS A 356 -1.39 12.84 -31.68
CA HIS A 356 -0.90 11.48 -31.55
C HIS A 356 0.51 11.48 -30.94
N GLY A 357 0.71 10.74 -29.84
CA GLY A 357 1.97 10.73 -29.08
C GLY A 357 2.08 11.82 -28.00
N TYR A 358 1.00 12.56 -27.70
CA TYR A 358 0.96 13.51 -26.58
C TYR A 358 1.08 12.77 -25.24
N ARG A 359 2.03 13.16 -24.38
CA ARG A 359 2.35 12.42 -23.13
C ARG A 359 1.90 13.18 -21.89
N ILE A 360 0.96 12.60 -21.15
CA ILE A 360 0.54 13.04 -19.82
C ILE A 360 1.27 12.21 -18.77
N ALA A 361 2.05 12.84 -17.89
CA ALA A 361 2.54 12.18 -16.67
C ALA A 361 1.47 12.25 -15.58
N VAL A 362 0.83 11.11 -15.32
CA VAL A 362 -0.19 10.94 -14.28
C VAL A 362 0.48 10.46 -12.99
N VAL A 363 0.22 11.18 -11.91
CA VAL A 363 0.62 10.84 -10.54
C VAL A 363 -0.55 11.08 -9.60
N SER A 364 -0.68 10.24 -8.58
CA SER A 364 -1.71 10.27 -7.54
C SER A 364 -1.13 9.72 -6.24
N ASP A 365 -1.87 9.83 -5.14
CA ASP A 365 -1.64 9.08 -3.90
C ASP A 365 -0.17 9.21 -3.45
N ILE A 366 0.33 10.45 -3.41
CA ILE A 366 1.71 10.79 -3.04
C ILE A 366 1.89 10.71 -1.52
N HIS A 367 0.83 11.02 -0.75
CA HIS A 367 0.78 10.94 0.72
C HIS A 367 2.05 11.50 1.39
N LEU A 368 2.38 12.76 1.12
CA LEU A 368 3.39 13.45 1.91
C LEU A 368 2.89 13.56 3.35
N GLY A 369 3.73 13.20 4.31
CA GLY A 369 3.27 13.01 5.69
C GLY A 369 4.41 12.80 6.68
N PRO A 370 4.11 12.32 7.90
CA PRO A 370 5.13 12.05 8.93
C PRO A 370 6.20 11.04 8.47
N VAL A 371 5.85 10.16 7.53
CA VAL A 371 6.71 9.09 7.02
C VAL A 371 7.37 9.47 5.68
N LEU A 372 6.62 10.00 4.73
CA LEU A 372 7.09 10.38 3.39
C LEU A 372 7.29 11.90 3.30
N GLY A 373 8.46 12.38 3.72
CA GLY A 373 8.80 13.81 3.69
C GLY A 373 9.41 14.31 2.37
N ARG A 374 10.00 15.53 2.41
CA ARG A 374 10.60 16.25 1.27
C ARG A 374 11.49 15.41 0.33
N GLY A 375 12.30 14.51 0.90
CA GLY A 375 13.21 13.64 0.13
C GLY A 375 12.50 12.54 -0.68
N PHE A 376 11.22 12.28 -0.40
CA PHE A 376 10.35 11.47 -1.24
C PHE A 376 9.71 12.32 -2.35
N ALA A 377 9.16 13.50 -2.02
CA ALA A 377 8.62 14.45 -2.99
C ALA A 377 9.63 14.79 -4.11
N GLN A 378 10.91 15.01 -3.76
CA GLN A 378 11.97 15.25 -4.74
C GLN A 378 12.12 14.07 -5.72
N LYS A 379 12.13 12.81 -5.24
CA LYS A 379 12.20 11.63 -6.12
C LYS A 379 11.02 11.53 -7.07
N VAL A 380 9.80 11.88 -6.60
CA VAL A 380 8.60 11.91 -7.44
C VAL A 380 8.77 12.95 -8.56
N VAL A 381 9.19 14.17 -8.22
CA VAL A 381 9.45 15.27 -9.17
C VAL A 381 10.55 14.91 -10.18
N ASP A 382 11.67 14.37 -9.72
CA ASP A 382 12.79 13.93 -10.56
C ASP A 382 12.33 12.82 -11.53
N THR A 383 11.52 11.88 -11.05
CA THR A 383 10.98 10.77 -11.85
C THR A 383 10.00 11.28 -12.91
N ILE A 384 9.09 12.20 -12.56
CA ILE A 384 8.16 12.84 -13.50
C ILE A 384 8.94 13.60 -14.57
N ASN A 385 9.84 14.49 -14.17
CA ASN A 385 10.65 15.31 -15.09
C ASN A 385 11.50 14.44 -16.02
N GLY A 386 12.03 13.31 -15.53
CA GLY A 386 12.76 12.32 -16.32
C GLY A 386 11.95 11.63 -17.43
N THR A 387 10.61 11.76 -17.43
CA THR A 387 9.75 11.30 -18.55
C THR A 387 9.55 12.34 -19.65
N GLN A 388 9.99 13.59 -19.43
CA GLN A 388 9.83 14.75 -20.32
C GLN A 388 8.39 14.94 -20.85
N PRO A 389 7.36 14.98 -19.97
CA PRO A 389 5.97 14.96 -20.40
C PRO A 389 5.52 16.29 -21.03
N ASP A 390 4.47 16.22 -21.84
CA ASP A 390 3.83 17.39 -22.43
C ASP A 390 2.88 18.08 -21.44
N MET A 391 2.32 17.31 -20.48
CA MET A 391 1.50 17.78 -19.36
C MET A 391 1.69 16.89 -18.13
N ILE A 392 1.53 17.45 -16.92
CA ILE A 392 1.49 16.67 -15.67
C ILE A 392 0.09 16.76 -15.07
N ALA A 393 -0.45 15.63 -14.63
CA ALA A 393 -1.71 15.52 -13.91
C ALA A 393 -1.45 14.94 -12.51
N VAL A 394 -1.70 15.74 -11.47
CA VAL A 394 -1.65 15.34 -10.07
C VAL A 394 -3.10 15.10 -9.61
N VAL A 395 -3.44 13.85 -9.34
CA VAL A 395 -4.82 13.37 -9.26
C VAL A 395 -5.15 12.95 -7.83
N GLY A 396 -5.24 13.95 -6.95
CA GLY A 396 -5.59 13.83 -5.53
C GLY A 396 -4.59 13.10 -4.63
N ASP A 397 -4.86 13.19 -3.33
CA ASP A 397 -4.14 12.56 -2.23
C ASP A 397 -2.64 12.86 -2.25
N LEU A 398 -2.34 14.15 -2.27
CA LEU A 398 -0.98 14.68 -2.21
C LEU A 398 -0.37 14.54 -0.81
N VAL A 399 -1.20 14.60 0.25
CA VAL A 399 -0.77 14.88 1.64
C VAL A 399 -1.62 14.17 2.70
N ASP A 400 -1.03 13.90 3.86
CA ASP A 400 -1.67 13.34 5.07
C ASP A 400 -1.61 14.34 6.26
N GLY A 401 -1.77 15.64 6.02
CA GLY A 401 -1.69 16.65 7.08
C GLY A 401 -1.62 18.11 6.62
N SER A 402 -1.49 19.04 7.56
CA SER A 402 -1.65 20.48 7.29
C SER A 402 -0.53 21.13 6.47
N VAL A 403 -0.85 22.19 5.72
CA VAL A 403 0.13 23.03 4.97
C VAL A 403 1.25 23.54 5.88
N LYS A 404 0.93 23.88 7.13
CA LYS A 404 1.90 24.37 8.13
C LYS A 404 3.01 23.35 8.40
N ASP A 405 2.67 22.07 8.45
CA ASP A 405 3.61 21.00 8.80
C ASP A 405 4.26 20.39 7.54
N LEU A 406 3.55 20.34 6.42
CA LEU A 406 3.97 19.63 5.20
C LEU A 406 4.28 20.50 3.98
N GLY A 407 3.97 21.80 3.96
CA GLY A 407 4.40 22.72 2.88
C GLY A 407 5.91 22.64 2.59
N PRO A 408 6.80 22.61 3.61
CA PRO A 408 8.23 22.37 3.42
C PRO A 408 8.60 21.00 2.80
N ALA A 409 7.70 20.01 2.87
CA ALA A 409 7.82 18.71 2.21
C ALA A 409 7.26 18.72 0.78
N ALA A 410 6.17 19.47 0.52
CA ALA A 410 5.56 19.68 -0.79
C ALA A 410 6.37 20.61 -1.70
N ALA A 411 7.20 21.50 -1.14
CA ALA A 411 7.99 22.49 -1.88
C ALA A 411 8.78 22.01 -3.13
N PRO A 412 9.30 20.76 -3.24
CA PRO A 412 9.90 20.26 -4.48
C PRO A 412 8.96 20.26 -5.70
N LEU A 413 7.63 20.28 -5.51
CA LEU A 413 6.64 20.28 -6.61
C LEU A 413 6.76 21.51 -7.52
N ALA A 414 7.29 22.64 -7.01
CA ALA A 414 7.65 23.80 -7.84
C ALA A 414 8.80 23.51 -8.85
N GLY A 415 9.43 22.34 -8.76
CA GLY A 415 10.38 21.82 -9.73
C GLY A 415 9.75 21.00 -10.86
N LEU A 416 8.43 20.77 -10.88
CA LEU A 416 7.73 20.04 -11.95
C LEU A 416 7.80 20.79 -13.30
N ARG A 417 8.10 20.09 -14.39
CA ARG A 417 8.32 20.68 -15.71
C ARG A 417 7.61 19.89 -16.82
N ALA A 418 6.65 20.55 -17.47
CA ALA A 418 5.95 20.05 -18.65
C ALA A 418 5.55 21.22 -19.56
N ARG A 419 5.43 20.99 -20.87
CA ARG A 419 5.17 22.06 -21.87
C ARG A 419 3.89 22.85 -21.58
N HIS A 420 2.81 22.16 -21.19
CA HIS A 420 1.51 22.77 -20.94
C HIS A 420 1.22 22.99 -19.45
N GLY A 421 2.19 22.69 -18.58
CA GLY A 421 2.10 22.86 -17.12
C GLY A 421 1.70 21.60 -16.35
N ALA A 422 1.49 21.78 -15.05
CA ALA A 422 1.01 20.77 -14.12
C ALA A 422 -0.37 21.16 -13.56
N PHE A 423 -1.30 20.21 -13.54
CA PHE A 423 -2.68 20.39 -13.09
C PHE A 423 -2.97 19.54 -11.85
N PHE A 424 -3.91 19.99 -11.03
CA PHE A 424 -4.26 19.38 -9.76
C PHE A 424 -5.78 19.25 -9.58
N VAL A 425 -6.23 18.15 -8.98
CA VAL A 425 -7.56 18.01 -8.36
C VAL A 425 -7.40 17.43 -6.96
N THR A 426 -8.33 17.75 -6.06
CA THR A 426 -8.36 17.18 -4.72
C THR A 426 -8.69 15.69 -4.75
N GLY A 427 -8.11 14.95 -3.81
CA GLY A 427 -8.61 13.66 -3.31
C GLY A 427 -9.24 13.83 -1.92
N ASN A 428 -9.67 12.74 -1.31
CA ASN A 428 -10.33 12.80 0.00
C ASN A 428 -9.36 13.21 1.12
N HIS A 429 -8.05 13.01 0.97
CA HIS A 429 -7.07 13.41 1.99
C HIS A 429 -6.83 14.92 2.05
N GLU A 430 -7.04 15.66 0.97
CA GLU A 430 -7.00 17.13 1.04
C GLU A 430 -8.10 17.69 1.95
N TYR A 431 -9.33 17.18 1.86
CA TYR A 431 -10.43 17.57 2.76
C TYR A 431 -10.15 17.20 4.23
N PHE A 432 -9.52 16.04 4.48
CA PHE A 432 -9.05 15.70 5.84
C PHE A 432 -7.89 16.58 6.34
N SER A 433 -7.24 17.34 5.45
CA SER A 433 -6.00 18.10 5.72
C SER A 433 -6.14 19.62 5.61
N GLY A 434 -7.32 20.13 5.25
CA GLY A 434 -7.59 21.54 4.95
C GLY A 434 -7.50 21.84 3.45
N ALA A 435 -8.53 21.46 2.68
CA ALA A 435 -8.50 21.47 1.22
C ALA A 435 -8.23 22.84 0.61
N GLU A 436 -8.92 23.89 1.09
CA GLU A 436 -8.73 25.28 0.64
C GLU A 436 -7.27 25.74 0.77
N GLN A 437 -6.64 25.45 1.92
CA GLN A 437 -5.25 25.86 2.16
C GLN A 437 -4.27 25.06 1.28
N TRP A 438 -4.56 23.78 1.01
CA TRP A 438 -3.77 22.97 0.10
C TRP A 438 -3.91 23.36 -1.38
N VAL A 439 -5.12 23.72 -1.80
CA VAL A 439 -5.40 24.29 -3.13
C VAL A 439 -4.58 25.55 -3.36
N GLU A 440 -4.50 26.46 -2.37
CA GLU A 440 -3.66 27.65 -2.48
C GLU A 440 -2.15 27.33 -2.40
N GLU A 441 -1.71 26.40 -1.56
CA GLU A 441 -0.30 25.99 -1.50
C GLU A 441 0.18 25.36 -2.82
N VAL A 442 -0.61 24.49 -3.46
CA VAL A 442 -0.20 23.93 -4.78
C VAL A 442 -0.25 24.99 -5.89
N ARG A 443 -1.18 25.94 -5.81
CA ARG A 443 -1.23 27.12 -6.70
C ARG A 443 0.03 28.00 -6.54
N ARG A 444 0.44 28.26 -5.30
CA ARG A 444 1.69 28.96 -4.95
C ARG A 444 2.95 28.19 -5.38
N LEU A 445 2.88 26.87 -5.45
CA LEU A 445 3.91 25.99 -6.01
C LEU A 445 3.86 25.87 -7.56
N GLY A 446 2.95 26.58 -8.24
CA GLY A 446 2.89 26.67 -9.70
C GLY A 446 2.07 25.57 -10.39
N LEU A 447 1.35 24.73 -9.63
CA LEU A 447 0.33 23.83 -10.17
C LEU A 447 -0.96 24.62 -10.43
N ARG A 448 -1.86 24.05 -11.24
CA ARG A 448 -3.16 24.63 -11.56
C ARG A 448 -4.29 23.75 -11.03
N PRO A 449 -4.90 24.10 -9.89
CA PRO A 449 -6.14 23.47 -9.43
C PRO A 449 -7.26 23.58 -10.48
N LEU A 450 -8.04 22.51 -10.62
CA LEU A 450 -9.24 22.44 -11.47
C LEU A 450 -10.47 22.14 -10.60
N GLU A 451 -10.88 23.15 -9.83
CA GLU A 451 -11.92 23.04 -8.79
C GLU A 451 -13.33 23.06 -9.40
N ASN A 452 -13.80 21.89 -9.88
CA ASN A 452 -14.98 21.76 -10.74
C ASN A 452 -14.90 22.75 -11.93
N ALA A 453 -13.87 22.57 -12.77
CA ALA A 453 -13.47 23.54 -13.78
C ALA A 453 -12.80 22.87 -15.00
N ARG A 454 -12.84 23.57 -16.15
CA ARG A 454 -12.18 23.17 -17.41
C ARG A 454 -11.14 24.19 -17.85
N THR A 455 -10.13 23.71 -18.56
CA THR A 455 -9.25 24.52 -19.40
C THR A 455 -9.10 23.86 -20.77
N GLU A 456 -9.07 24.68 -21.83
CA GLU A 456 -8.86 24.20 -23.19
C GLU A 456 -7.35 24.06 -23.46
N LEU A 457 -6.92 22.87 -23.83
CA LEU A 457 -5.56 22.64 -24.34
C LEU A 457 -5.61 22.60 -25.89
N PRO A 458 -4.46 22.69 -26.59
CA PRO A 458 -4.43 22.87 -28.04
C PRO A 458 -5.15 21.80 -28.89
N HIS A 459 -5.47 20.64 -28.29
CA HIS A 459 -5.98 19.47 -29.01
C HIS A 459 -7.12 18.70 -28.29
N PHE A 460 -7.37 19.01 -27.02
CA PHE A 460 -8.37 18.36 -26.18
C PHE A 460 -8.70 19.27 -24.99
N ASP A 461 -9.82 19.03 -24.34
CA ASP A 461 -10.23 19.74 -23.12
C ASP A 461 -9.75 18.99 -21.89
N LEU A 462 -9.16 19.71 -20.95
CA LEU A 462 -8.82 19.17 -19.63
C LEU A 462 -9.82 19.70 -18.61
N ALA A 463 -10.57 18.80 -17.99
CA ALA A 463 -11.46 19.11 -16.88
C ALA A 463 -10.93 18.51 -15.57
N GLY A 464 -11.34 19.10 -14.45
CA GLY A 464 -11.20 18.52 -13.13
C GLY A 464 -12.48 18.70 -12.33
N VAL A 465 -12.79 17.70 -11.51
CA VAL A 465 -13.85 17.78 -10.48
C VAL A 465 -13.24 17.51 -9.11
N ASN A 466 -13.88 18.05 -8.08
CA ASN A 466 -13.50 17.85 -6.69
C ASN A 466 -13.77 16.39 -6.25
N ASP A 467 -13.11 15.97 -5.16
CA ASP A 467 -13.39 14.70 -4.52
C ASP A 467 -14.78 14.65 -3.86
N VAL A 468 -15.37 13.45 -3.78
CA VAL A 468 -16.66 13.18 -3.14
C VAL A 468 -16.68 13.58 -1.66
N ALA A 469 -15.55 13.51 -0.94
CA ALA A 469 -15.44 13.99 0.44
C ALA A 469 -15.80 15.47 0.58
N GLY A 470 -15.59 16.28 -0.47
CA GLY A 470 -15.95 17.69 -0.52
C GLY A 470 -17.45 17.96 -0.37
N GLU A 471 -18.33 16.98 -0.62
CA GLU A 471 -19.77 17.10 -0.35
C GLU A 471 -20.06 17.51 1.10
N SER A 472 -19.23 17.04 2.04
CA SER A 472 -19.37 17.36 3.47
C SER A 472 -19.10 18.82 3.81
N GLU A 473 -18.44 19.56 2.93
CA GLU A 473 -18.16 21.01 3.01
C GLU A 473 -18.97 21.82 1.98
N GLY A 474 -19.89 21.20 1.23
CA GLY A 474 -20.61 21.83 0.12
C GLY A 474 -19.77 22.06 -1.14
N GLN A 475 -18.61 21.40 -1.24
CA GLN A 475 -17.62 21.51 -2.32
C GLN A 475 -17.42 20.18 -3.09
N GLY A 476 -18.45 19.34 -3.16
CA GLY A 476 -18.40 18.06 -3.88
C GLY A 476 -18.21 18.20 -5.41
N PRO A 477 -18.14 17.09 -6.16
CA PRO A 477 -17.99 17.12 -7.61
C PRO A 477 -19.17 17.82 -8.30
N ASP A 478 -18.87 18.75 -9.21
CA ASP A 478 -19.85 19.44 -10.05
C ASP A 478 -19.43 19.34 -11.52
N PHE A 479 -19.92 18.27 -12.16
CA PHE A 479 -19.69 17.99 -13.57
C PHE A 479 -20.37 19.01 -14.49
N ALA A 480 -21.52 19.56 -14.10
CA ALA A 480 -22.25 20.54 -14.91
C ALA A 480 -21.46 21.85 -15.02
N LYS A 481 -20.91 22.34 -13.91
CA LYS A 481 -19.99 23.50 -13.88
C LYS A 481 -18.68 23.24 -14.61
N ALA A 482 -18.12 22.03 -14.53
CA ALA A 482 -16.86 21.70 -15.20
C ALA A 482 -17.03 21.52 -16.73
N LEU A 483 -18.12 20.90 -17.19
CA LEU A 483 -18.24 20.34 -18.54
C LEU A 483 -19.40 20.87 -19.39
N GLY A 484 -20.34 21.62 -18.81
CA GLY A 484 -21.65 21.91 -19.42
C GLY A 484 -21.65 22.81 -20.65
N ASP A 485 -20.64 23.68 -20.81
CA ASP A 485 -20.49 24.64 -21.91
C ASP A 485 -19.43 24.22 -22.96
N ARG A 486 -18.88 23.00 -22.87
CA ARG A 486 -17.79 22.56 -23.76
C ARG A 486 -18.25 22.14 -25.15
N ASP A 487 -17.37 22.26 -26.14
CA ASP A 487 -17.54 21.62 -27.44
C ASP A 487 -17.35 20.09 -27.32
N THR A 488 -18.46 19.35 -27.41
CA THR A 488 -18.47 17.89 -27.26
C THR A 488 -17.81 17.13 -28.43
N ALA A 489 -17.51 17.81 -29.55
CA ALA A 489 -16.75 17.24 -30.67
C ALA A 489 -15.24 17.16 -30.37
N ARG A 490 -14.72 17.94 -29.42
CA ARG A 490 -13.35 17.82 -28.92
C ARG A 490 -13.24 16.63 -27.97
N ALA A 491 -12.05 16.01 -27.94
CA ALA A 491 -11.71 15.01 -26.93
C ALA A 491 -11.69 15.67 -25.54
N CYS A 492 -12.23 15.00 -24.53
CA CYS A 492 -12.22 15.47 -23.15
C CYS A 492 -11.48 14.49 -22.22
N VAL A 493 -10.48 15.00 -21.51
CA VAL A 493 -9.76 14.30 -20.44
C VAL A 493 -10.19 14.88 -19.09
N LEU A 494 -10.69 14.04 -18.20
CA LEU A 494 -11.12 14.41 -16.84
C LEU A 494 -10.08 13.95 -15.81
N LEU A 495 -9.75 14.83 -14.87
CA LEU A 495 -9.12 14.46 -13.61
C LEU A 495 -10.20 14.32 -12.53
N ALA A 496 -10.34 13.14 -11.95
CA ALA A 496 -11.27 12.85 -10.86
C ALA A 496 -10.63 11.80 -9.96
N HIS A 497 -10.40 12.11 -8.68
CA HIS A 497 -9.55 11.27 -7.84
C HIS A 497 -10.08 9.84 -7.67
N GLN A 498 -11.37 9.67 -7.41
CA GLN A 498 -11.95 8.36 -7.15
C GLN A 498 -12.45 7.68 -8.43
N PRO A 499 -12.11 6.39 -8.67
CA PRO A 499 -12.63 5.61 -9.78
C PRO A 499 -14.17 5.55 -9.86
N ILE A 500 -14.88 5.71 -8.74
CA ILE A 500 -16.35 5.65 -8.69
C ILE A 500 -17.04 6.79 -9.47
N GLN A 501 -16.34 7.92 -9.67
CA GLN A 501 -16.81 9.09 -10.42
C GLN A 501 -16.92 8.82 -11.95
N ILE A 502 -16.57 7.62 -12.41
CA ILE A 502 -16.66 7.19 -13.81
C ILE A 502 -18.09 7.17 -14.36
N HIS A 503 -19.10 6.97 -13.50
CA HIS A 503 -20.49 6.92 -13.94
C HIS A 503 -20.98 8.29 -14.41
N ASP A 504 -20.75 9.34 -13.62
CA ASP A 504 -21.03 10.73 -14.00
C ASP A 504 -20.17 11.18 -15.21
N ALA A 505 -18.93 10.70 -15.33
CA ALA A 505 -18.07 10.98 -16.47
C ALA A 505 -18.59 10.37 -17.79
N VAL A 506 -19.21 9.18 -17.73
CA VAL A 506 -19.91 8.56 -18.87
C VAL A 506 -21.12 9.38 -19.26
N ASP A 507 -21.97 9.77 -18.30
CA ASP A 507 -23.18 10.54 -18.55
C ASP A 507 -22.88 11.94 -19.13
N HIS A 508 -21.73 12.53 -18.76
CA HIS A 508 -21.24 13.78 -19.34
C HIS A 508 -20.38 13.60 -20.61
N GLY A 509 -20.24 12.37 -21.13
CA GLY A 509 -19.59 12.07 -22.42
C GLY A 509 -18.08 12.33 -22.48
N VAL A 510 -17.38 12.10 -21.37
CA VAL A 510 -15.91 12.22 -21.25
C VAL A 510 -15.23 11.11 -22.07
N ASP A 511 -14.09 11.40 -22.72
CA ASP A 511 -13.35 10.41 -23.52
C ASP A 511 -12.36 9.59 -22.67
N LEU A 512 -11.77 10.21 -21.63
CA LEU A 512 -10.83 9.58 -20.69
C LEU A 512 -10.91 10.21 -19.29
N GLN A 513 -11.19 9.42 -18.25
CA GLN A 513 -10.98 9.78 -16.85
C GLN A 513 -9.62 9.26 -16.36
N LEU A 514 -8.91 10.08 -15.58
CA LEU A 514 -7.69 9.74 -14.86
C LEU A 514 -7.98 9.79 -13.35
N SER A 515 -7.65 8.71 -12.62
CA SER A 515 -7.95 8.51 -11.20
C SER A 515 -6.81 7.83 -10.41
N GLY A 516 -6.87 7.91 -9.09
CA GLY A 516 -5.97 7.25 -8.12
C GLY A 516 -6.78 6.44 -7.11
N HIS A 517 -6.70 6.82 -5.83
CA HIS A 517 -7.50 6.38 -4.68
C HIS A 517 -7.31 4.92 -4.22
N THR A 518 -7.19 3.97 -5.14
CA THR A 518 -7.21 2.53 -4.78
C THR A 518 -5.89 2.01 -4.21
N HIS A 519 -4.79 2.73 -4.46
CA HIS A 519 -3.40 2.25 -4.30
C HIS A 519 -3.09 0.92 -5.04
N GLY A 520 -3.96 0.45 -5.94
CA GLY A 520 -3.98 -0.93 -6.41
C GLY A 520 -4.18 -1.98 -5.30
N GLY A 521 -4.69 -1.58 -4.13
CA GLY A 521 -4.91 -2.43 -2.96
C GLY A 521 -3.76 -2.47 -1.94
N GLN A 522 -2.68 -1.71 -2.14
CA GLN A 522 -1.47 -1.53 -1.31
C GLN A 522 -0.81 -2.77 -0.68
N LEU A 523 -1.49 -3.47 0.23
CA LEU A 523 -1.04 -4.61 1.02
C LEU A 523 -1.83 -5.88 0.67
N TRP A 524 -1.28 -6.78 -0.15
CA TRP A 524 -1.90 -8.10 -0.39
C TRP A 524 -2.23 -8.84 0.93
N PRO A 525 -3.43 -9.42 1.11
CA PRO A 525 -4.50 -9.64 0.11
C PRO A 525 -5.56 -8.52 0.03
N GLY A 526 -5.31 -7.34 0.60
CA GLY A 526 -6.25 -6.20 0.61
C GLY A 526 -6.70 -5.72 -0.78
N ASN A 527 -5.92 -6.02 -1.83
CA ASN A 527 -6.34 -5.83 -3.22
C ASN A 527 -7.65 -6.55 -3.55
N LEU A 528 -7.91 -7.73 -2.98
CA LEU A 528 -9.15 -8.48 -3.21
C LEU A 528 -10.38 -7.82 -2.56
N VAL A 529 -10.15 -6.94 -1.57
CA VAL A 529 -11.22 -6.14 -0.94
C VAL A 529 -11.41 -4.83 -1.71
N ALA A 530 -10.31 -4.18 -2.14
CA ALA A 530 -10.36 -2.98 -2.96
C ALA A 530 -11.02 -3.23 -4.34
N GLU A 531 -10.80 -4.41 -4.92
CA GLU A 531 -11.43 -4.88 -6.18
C GLU A 531 -12.93 -5.13 -6.06
N LEU A 532 -13.45 -5.35 -4.85
CA LEU A 532 -14.89 -5.45 -4.57
C LEU A 532 -15.53 -4.10 -4.21
N ALA A 533 -14.72 -3.06 -3.98
CA ALA A 533 -15.15 -1.75 -3.52
C ALA A 533 -14.98 -0.62 -4.56
N ASN A 534 -14.32 -0.89 -5.69
CA ASN A 534 -14.05 0.07 -6.75
C ASN A 534 -14.42 -0.52 -8.12
N PRO A 535 -14.93 0.26 -9.07
CA PRO A 535 -15.31 -0.24 -10.40
C PRO A 535 -14.10 -0.78 -11.18
N THR A 536 -12.94 -0.11 -11.09
CA THR A 536 -11.65 -0.59 -11.63
C THR A 536 -10.57 -0.46 -10.56
N LEU A 537 -9.82 -1.54 -10.28
CA LEU A 537 -8.78 -1.52 -9.25
C LEU A 537 -7.52 -0.74 -9.67
N ALA A 538 -6.95 -1.03 -10.85
CA ALA A 538 -5.72 -0.39 -11.35
C ALA A 538 -5.47 -0.75 -12.82
N GLY A 539 -5.13 0.22 -13.67
CA GLY A 539 -4.91 0.04 -15.10
C GLY A 539 -5.90 0.81 -15.97
N LEU A 540 -5.95 0.49 -17.26
CA LEU A 540 -6.87 1.05 -18.23
C LEU A 540 -8.09 0.13 -18.38
N ASP A 541 -9.28 0.71 -18.38
CA ASP A 541 -10.57 0.03 -18.49
C ASP A 541 -11.55 0.87 -19.34
N ARG A 542 -12.71 0.31 -19.75
CA ARG A 542 -13.65 0.99 -20.66
C ARG A 542 -15.11 0.88 -20.23
N TYR A 543 -15.75 2.04 -20.13
CA TYR A 543 -17.15 2.21 -19.72
C TYR A 543 -17.91 2.86 -20.89
N GLY A 544 -18.53 2.03 -21.73
CA GLY A 544 -19.15 2.49 -22.98
C GLY A 544 -18.10 3.07 -23.94
N ASP A 545 -18.16 4.38 -24.18
CA ASP A 545 -17.13 5.09 -24.96
C ASP A 545 -16.03 5.76 -24.13
N THR A 546 -16.31 6.08 -22.86
CA THR A 546 -15.35 6.60 -21.89
C THR A 546 -14.33 5.54 -21.51
N GLN A 547 -13.08 5.94 -21.34
CA GLN A 547 -12.03 5.10 -20.75
C GLN A 547 -11.69 5.59 -19.35
N LEU A 548 -11.39 4.66 -18.44
CA LEU A 548 -10.92 4.97 -17.10
C LEU A 548 -9.48 4.49 -16.96
N TYR A 549 -8.58 5.36 -16.51
CA TYR A 549 -7.25 4.96 -16.09
C TYR A 549 -7.05 5.18 -14.59
N VAL A 550 -6.86 4.08 -13.87
CA VAL A 550 -6.58 4.08 -12.43
C VAL A 550 -5.08 3.83 -12.19
N SER A 551 -4.42 4.85 -11.67
CA SER A 551 -3.05 4.84 -11.16
C SER A 551 -2.90 3.90 -9.94
N ARG A 552 -1.71 3.36 -9.67
CA ARG A 552 -1.45 2.72 -8.36
C ARG A 552 -0.96 3.71 -7.30
N GLY A 553 -0.66 4.93 -7.69
CA GLY A 553 -0.14 5.96 -6.80
C GLY A 553 1.35 5.87 -6.57
N ALA A 554 1.96 7.02 -6.24
CA ALA A 554 3.41 7.12 -6.07
C ALA A 554 3.87 6.75 -4.65
N GLY A 555 3.18 7.26 -3.63
CA GLY A 555 3.47 7.12 -2.20
C GLY A 555 2.84 5.87 -1.59
N ALA A 556 2.56 5.92 -0.30
CA ALA A 556 1.82 4.89 0.42
C ALA A 556 1.11 5.50 1.64
N TRP A 557 -0.18 5.19 1.80
CA TRP A 557 -0.99 5.69 2.90
C TRP A 557 -0.75 4.87 4.16
N GLY A 558 -0.53 5.52 5.31
CA GLY A 558 -0.27 4.85 6.59
C GLY A 558 1.00 3.99 6.55
N PRO A 559 0.90 2.64 6.52
CA PRO A 559 2.06 1.77 6.30
C PRO A 559 2.88 2.12 5.05
N PRO A 560 4.18 2.50 5.20
CA PRO A 560 5.08 2.67 4.07
C PRO A 560 5.50 1.29 3.56
N THR A 561 4.58 0.53 2.97
CA THR A 561 4.77 -0.86 2.58
C THR A 561 3.82 -1.19 1.42
N ARG A 562 4.36 -1.61 0.27
CA ARG A 562 3.57 -2.06 -0.88
C ARG A 562 3.89 -3.50 -1.27
N VAL A 563 2.86 -4.35 -1.37
CA VAL A 563 2.99 -5.79 -1.66
C VAL A 563 1.86 -6.20 -2.61
N GLY A 564 2.21 -6.73 -3.78
CA GLY A 564 1.27 -6.96 -4.89
C GLY A 564 0.91 -5.69 -5.68
N ALA A 565 0.96 -4.52 -5.04
CA ALA A 565 0.60 -3.24 -5.64
C ALA A 565 1.78 -2.23 -5.64
N PRO A 566 2.81 -2.43 -6.50
CA PRO A 566 3.95 -1.52 -6.59
C PRO A 566 3.49 -0.10 -6.98
N SER A 567 4.13 0.92 -6.42
CA SER A 567 3.82 2.31 -6.76
C SER A 567 4.31 2.66 -8.16
N ASP A 568 3.50 3.44 -8.88
CA ASP A 568 3.81 3.91 -10.24
C ASP A 568 3.55 5.41 -10.44
N ILE A 569 4.26 5.97 -11.42
CA ILE A 569 3.90 7.19 -12.16
C ILE A 569 3.63 6.70 -13.57
N THR A 570 2.46 7.02 -14.12
CA THR A 570 2.10 6.55 -15.46
C THR A 570 2.25 7.66 -16.49
N VAL A 571 3.07 7.43 -17.50
CA VAL A 571 2.99 8.22 -18.74
C VAL A 571 1.86 7.63 -19.59
N ILE A 572 0.76 8.36 -19.67
CA ILE A 572 -0.32 8.11 -20.61
C ILE A 572 0.07 8.75 -21.94
N GLU A 573 0.14 7.96 -22.99
CA GLU A 573 0.41 8.42 -24.35
C GLU A 573 -0.88 8.40 -25.16
N LEU A 574 -1.38 9.57 -25.56
CA LEU A 574 -2.64 9.69 -26.27
C LEU A 574 -2.46 9.33 -27.75
N ALA A 575 -3.19 8.32 -28.21
CA ALA A 575 -3.19 7.90 -29.60
C ALA A 575 -4.44 8.41 -30.33
N SER A 576 -4.24 9.18 -31.39
CA SER A 576 -5.33 9.52 -32.32
C SER A 576 -5.66 8.33 -33.20
N ARG A 577 -6.95 8.04 -33.38
CA ARG A 577 -7.45 7.06 -34.39
C ARG A 577 -7.41 7.60 -35.83
N GLN A 578 -6.85 8.79 -36.05
CA GLN A 578 -6.73 9.50 -37.33
C GLN A 578 -5.27 9.54 -37.85
N ALA A 579 -4.37 8.75 -37.25
CA ALA A 579 -2.93 8.70 -37.49
C ALA A 579 -2.52 7.62 -38.50
#